data_AF-A0A2D0HC97-F1
#
_entry.id   AF-A0A2D0HC97-F1
#
_cell.length_a   1.000
_cell.length_b   1.000
_cell.length_c   1.000
_cell.angle_alpha   90.00
_cell.angle_beta   90.00
_cell.angle_gamma   90.00
#
_symmetry.space_group_name_H-M   'P 1'
#
loop_
_entity.id
_entity.type
_entity.pdbx_description
1 polymer ?
#
loop_
_entity_poly.entity_id
_entity_poly.type
_entity_poly.pdbx_seq_one_letter_code
_entity_poly.pdbx_strand_id
1 'polypeptide(L)'
;MNSHTLTFQNQQRRQEIRRQRKNGLDYVEVSDDLRSRSGSFGASLYVYFLGSVPENLKKENLLIKGGQRIRHLHVTNLQVESPQNCESYLTVNLDQTGDFSVYTLRLVSLDEQGKPTNQPYPNFDPRYSQVEFKFRDGICNTDMDCLQQQTCPPTQLVEPAINYLAKDYASFRQLILDRLSLIMPDWEERHVPDLGITLVEVLAYVGDYLSYYQDAVATEAYLETARQRISVRRHARLIDYPMHEGCNSRTWLWLETSDDIPLETKNFYFITSYNNAPSLGTVLKDILHLNHISPSSYEVFEPLTPLPIHLYKAHNKILFYTWGDVCDGLRQRSCCLLPGSTSATLVDEFIHPTQPERANSSSQLEHQRKLHLKIGDILIFEEIRSPKTGIPEDADMKHRHAVRLTNVKASVDELYNQPIVEIEWAEEDALPFPLCISAIVPPDCQLVDISVARGNVILVDHGRTIKLEDLGTVPGKEIIQGCQEEGEPIEILVVGDRFRPRLQKTPLISANLYPEKTSPKMLKVS
;
A
#
# COMPACT_ATOMS: atom_id res chain seq x y z
N MET A 1 -2.48 -36.06 -22.09
CA MET A 1 -2.40 -37.47 -22.49
C MET A 1 -1.48 -37.57 -23.69
N ASN A 2 -0.17 -37.47 -23.46
CA ASN A 2 0.84 -37.51 -24.52
C ASN A 2 1.83 -38.61 -24.16
N SER A 3 1.56 -39.84 -24.61
CA SER A 3 2.59 -40.86 -24.74
C SER A 3 3.37 -40.57 -26.01
N HIS A 4 4.39 -39.70 -25.90
CA HIS A 4 5.40 -39.54 -26.92
C HIS A 4 6.25 -40.82 -26.99
N THR A 5 5.73 -41.84 -27.68
CA THR A 5 6.59 -42.88 -28.24
C THR A 5 7.37 -42.21 -29.35
N LEU A 6 8.66 -41.96 -29.14
CA LEU A 6 9.60 -41.48 -30.14
C LEU A 6 9.59 -42.41 -31.36
N THR A 7 8.67 -42.14 -32.29
CA THR A 7 8.63 -42.70 -33.62
C THR A 7 8.87 -41.54 -34.57
N PHE A 8 10.14 -41.21 -34.79
CA PHE A 8 10.58 -40.52 -36.01
C PHE A 8 10.33 -41.47 -37.20
N GLN A 9 9.06 -41.78 -37.50
CA GLN A 9 8.65 -42.57 -38.65
C GLN A 9 8.54 -41.65 -39.87
N ASN A 10 9.70 -41.25 -40.38
CA ASN A 10 10.01 -40.95 -41.79
C ASN A 10 8.80 -40.70 -42.73
N GLN A 11 7.99 -39.65 -42.46
CA GLN A 11 6.80 -39.32 -43.26
C GLN A 11 7.16 -39.00 -44.72
N GLN A 12 8.34 -38.41 -44.96
CA GLN A 12 8.84 -38.11 -46.29
C GLN A 12 9.02 -39.37 -47.15
N ARG A 13 9.63 -40.44 -46.62
CA ARG A 13 9.81 -41.70 -47.35
C ARG A 13 8.47 -42.38 -47.68
N ARG A 14 7.50 -42.31 -46.76
CA ARG A 14 6.13 -42.82 -47.01
C ARG A 14 5.47 -42.10 -48.19
N GLN A 15 5.61 -40.78 -48.28
CA GLN A 15 5.10 -39.98 -49.40
C GLN A 15 5.82 -40.28 -50.73
N GLU A 16 7.14 -40.48 -50.70
CA GLU A 16 7.92 -40.84 -51.88
C GLU A 16 7.56 -42.22 -52.44
N ILE A 17 7.31 -43.21 -51.58
CA ILE A 17 6.86 -44.55 -51.99
C ILE A 17 5.54 -44.47 -52.75
N ARG A 18 4.58 -43.67 -52.24
CA ARG A 18 3.29 -43.40 -52.92
C ARG A 18 3.48 -42.73 -54.28
N ARG A 19 4.41 -41.78 -54.40
CA ARG A 19 4.73 -41.11 -55.68
C ARG A 19 5.39 -42.05 -56.70
N GLN A 20 6.26 -42.95 -56.25
CA GLN A 20 6.97 -43.90 -57.13
C GLN A 20 6.15 -45.16 -57.50
N ARG A 21 4.87 -45.23 -57.09
CA ARG A 21 4.01 -46.41 -57.26
C ARG A 21 4.63 -47.72 -56.74
N LYS A 22 5.47 -47.62 -55.69
CA LYS A 22 5.97 -48.79 -54.95
C LYS A 22 5.03 -49.11 -53.80
N ASN A 23 4.96 -50.37 -53.41
CA ASN A 23 4.08 -50.81 -52.33
C ASN A 23 4.87 -51.08 -51.03
N GLY A 24 4.14 -51.15 -49.92
CA GLY A 24 4.67 -51.42 -48.59
C GLY A 24 3.55 -51.71 -47.60
N LEU A 25 3.85 -52.44 -46.53
CA LEU A 25 2.97 -52.62 -45.38
C LEU A 25 2.96 -51.31 -44.59
N ASP A 26 1.78 -50.75 -44.32
CA ASP A 26 1.64 -49.52 -43.55
C ASP A 26 1.49 -49.84 -42.06
N TYR A 27 0.38 -50.47 -41.71
CA TYR A 27 0.08 -50.91 -40.35
C TYR A 27 -0.85 -52.13 -40.38
N VAL A 28 -0.93 -52.83 -39.25
CA VAL A 28 -1.79 -54.00 -39.05
C VAL A 28 -2.66 -53.75 -37.83
N GLU A 29 -3.97 -53.92 -38.01
CA GLU A 29 -4.94 -53.90 -36.93
C GLU A 29 -5.34 -55.33 -36.59
N VAL A 30 -5.46 -55.61 -35.30
CA VAL A 30 -5.96 -56.89 -34.80
C VAL A 30 -7.42 -56.71 -34.44
N SER A 31 -8.30 -57.53 -35.03
CA SER A 31 -9.71 -57.53 -34.65
C SER A 31 -9.93 -58.39 -33.42
N ASP A 32 -10.56 -57.82 -32.39
CA ASP A 32 -10.94 -58.51 -31.16
C ASP A 32 -12.20 -59.40 -31.31
N ASP A 33 -12.62 -59.70 -32.54
CA ASP A 33 -13.88 -60.40 -32.81
C ASP A 33 -13.79 -61.90 -32.44
N LEU A 34 -13.96 -62.18 -31.15
CA LEU A 34 -13.95 -63.51 -30.52
C LEU A 34 -15.14 -64.41 -30.93
N ARG A 35 -15.85 -64.10 -32.02
CA ARG A 35 -17.01 -64.88 -32.51
C ARG A 35 -17.07 -64.94 -34.03
N SER A 36 -16.26 -65.80 -34.64
CA SER A 36 -16.64 -66.36 -35.93
C SER A 36 -17.88 -67.25 -35.75
N ARG A 37 -18.96 -66.97 -36.52
CA ARG A 37 -20.18 -67.81 -36.62
C ARG A 37 -19.92 -69.24 -37.12
N SER A 38 -18.67 -69.61 -37.37
CA SER A 38 -18.25 -70.93 -37.85
C SER A 38 -17.20 -71.57 -36.93
N GLY A 39 -17.46 -71.65 -35.61
CA GLY A 39 -16.84 -72.61 -34.68
C GLY A 39 -15.31 -72.70 -34.60
N SER A 40 -14.56 -71.75 -35.18
CA SER A 40 -13.10 -71.77 -35.31
C SER A 40 -12.51 -70.63 -34.47
N PHE A 41 -11.71 -70.96 -33.45
CA PHE A 41 -11.09 -69.99 -32.54
C PHE A 41 -9.78 -69.42 -33.14
N GLY A 42 -9.90 -68.45 -34.05
CA GLY A 42 -8.75 -67.76 -34.66
C GLY A 42 -8.90 -66.24 -34.62
N ALA A 43 -7.78 -65.50 -34.56
CA ALA A 43 -7.77 -64.03 -34.70
C ALA A 43 -7.82 -63.62 -36.18
N SER A 44 -8.44 -62.47 -36.45
CA SER A 44 -8.44 -61.84 -37.78
C SER A 44 -7.56 -60.60 -37.75
N LEU A 45 -6.62 -60.50 -38.70
CA LEU A 45 -5.74 -59.35 -38.88
C LEU A 45 -6.20 -58.55 -40.11
N TYR A 46 -6.36 -57.24 -39.96
CA TYR A 46 -6.57 -56.31 -41.07
C TYR A 46 -5.24 -55.65 -41.41
N VAL A 47 -4.74 -55.93 -42.61
CA VAL A 47 -3.43 -55.46 -43.08
C VAL A 47 -3.64 -54.35 -44.11
N TYR A 48 -3.11 -53.17 -43.82
CA TYR A 48 -3.20 -52.00 -44.69
C TYR A 48 -1.87 -51.76 -45.42
N PHE A 49 -1.99 -51.25 -46.65
CA PHE A 49 -0.85 -51.03 -47.54
C PHE A 49 -0.68 -49.54 -47.85
N LEU A 50 0.56 -49.10 -48.05
CA LEU A 50 0.85 -47.72 -48.49
C LEU A 50 0.31 -47.41 -49.90
N GLY A 51 0.00 -48.43 -50.69
CA GLY A 51 -0.58 -48.38 -52.04
C GLY A 51 -1.67 -49.44 -52.23
N SER A 52 -1.87 -49.96 -53.45
CA SER A 52 -2.94 -50.95 -53.72
C SER A 52 -2.56 -52.37 -53.30
N VAL A 53 -3.54 -53.16 -52.85
CA VAL A 53 -3.37 -54.58 -52.51
C VAL A 53 -2.97 -55.37 -53.76
N PRO A 54 -1.90 -56.20 -53.73
CA PRO A 54 -1.51 -57.01 -54.88
C PRO A 54 -2.55 -58.09 -55.24
N GLU A 55 -2.94 -58.19 -56.52
CA GLU A 55 -4.01 -59.09 -56.98
C GLU A 55 -3.65 -60.60 -56.90
N ASN A 56 -2.36 -60.96 -56.93
CA ASN A 56 -1.87 -62.35 -56.96
C ASN A 56 -1.31 -62.86 -55.62
N LEU A 57 -1.92 -62.44 -54.51
CA LEU A 57 -1.44 -62.80 -53.17
C LEU A 57 -1.98 -64.16 -52.73
N LYS A 58 -1.07 -65.08 -52.39
CA LYS A 58 -1.43 -66.40 -51.83
C LYS A 58 -1.12 -66.44 -50.33
N LYS A 59 -1.77 -67.35 -49.59
CA LYS A 59 -1.57 -67.50 -48.14
C LYS A 59 -0.11 -67.82 -47.78
N GLU A 60 0.61 -68.50 -48.66
CA GLU A 60 2.02 -68.86 -48.47
C GLU A 60 2.97 -67.64 -48.53
N ASN A 61 2.50 -66.49 -49.06
CA ASN A 61 3.31 -65.27 -49.16
C ASN A 61 3.41 -64.50 -47.83
N LEU A 62 2.55 -64.82 -46.86
CA LEU A 62 2.51 -64.17 -45.55
C LEU A 62 3.23 -65.02 -44.53
N LEU A 63 4.25 -64.43 -43.89
CA LEU A 63 5.07 -65.10 -42.90
C LEU A 63 5.04 -64.30 -41.60
N ILE A 64 4.49 -64.89 -40.55
CA ILE A 64 4.43 -64.31 -39.21
C ILE A 64 5.54 -64.93 -38.37
N LYS A 65 6.44 -64.09 -37.87
CA LYS A 65 7.53 -64.47 -36.96
C LYS A 65 7.40 -63.69 -35.66
N GLY A 66 7.58 -64.36 -34.52
CA GLY A 66 7.45 -63.73 -33.21
C GLY A 66 6.83 -64.68 -32.20
N GLY A 67 6.50 -64.14 -31.02
CA GLY A 67 5.93 -64.88 -29.90
C GLY A 67 6.98 -65.55 -29.02
N GLN A 68 6.86 -65.36 -27.70
CA GLN A 68 7.69 -66.08 -26.74
C GLN A 68 7.10 -67.44 -26.42
N ARG A 69 5.78 -67.51 -26.16
CA ARG A 69 5.03 -68.71 -25.79
C ARG A 69 4.33 -69.37 -26.98
N ILE A 70 3.65 -68.58 -27.80
CA ILE A 70 2.95 -69.09 -29.00
C ILE A 70 3.79 -68.74 -30.22
N ARG A 71 4.49 -69.76 -30.74
CA ARG A 71 5.32 -69.68 -31.95
C ARG A 71 4.63 -70.45 -33.07
N HIS A 72 4.87 -70.05 -34.32
CA HIS A 72 4.30 -70.68 -35.53
C HIS A 72 2.78 -70.48 -35.70
N LEU A 73 2.37 -69.23 -35.95
CA LEU A 73 1.00 -68.90 -36.35
C LEU A 73 0.82 -69.17 -37.85
N HIS A 74 -0.26 -69.86 -38.22
CA HIS A 74 -0.56 -70.21 -39.61
C HIS A 74 -1.74 -69.41 -40.15
N VAL A 75 -1.61 -68.93 -41.40
CA VAL A 75 -2.68 -68.24 -42.12
C VAL A 75 -3.65 -69.28 -42.70
N THR A 76 -4.89 -69.24 -42.26
CA THR A 76 -5.95 -70.19 -42.69
C THR A 76 -6.70 -69.68 -43.90
N ASN A 77 -7.03 -68.38 -43.93
CA ASN A 77 -7.78 -67.76 -45.00
C ASN A 77 -7.28 -66.33 -45.29
N LEU A 78 -7.48 -65.89 -46.53
CA LEU A 78 -7.04 -64.59 -47.03
C LEU A 78 -8.13 -64.02 -47.94
N GLN A 79 -8.62 -62.83 -47.61
CA GLN A 79 -9.67 -62.14 -48.36
C GLN A 79 -9.27 -60.68 -48.57
N VAL A 80 -9.43 -60.20 -49.80
CA VAL A 80 -9.24 -58.78 -50.13
C VAL A 80 -10.59 -58.11 -50.05
N GLU A 81 -10.71 -57.09 -49.21
CA GLU A 81 -11.92 -56.29 -49.08
C GLU A 81 -11.66 -54.89 -49.65
N SER A 82 -12.54 -54.48 -50.56
CA SER A 82 -12.51 -53.16 -51.21
C SER A 82 -13.85 -52.45 -50.99
N PRO A 83 -14.06 -51.78 -49.84
CA PRO A 83 -15.30 -51.05 -49.57
C PRO A 83 -15.46 -49.86 -50.51
N GLN A 84 -16.70 -49.50 -50.88
CA GLN A 84 -17.00 -48.49 -51.90
C GLN A 84 -16.41 -47.09 -51.67
N ASN A 85 -15.97 -46.75 -50.44
CA ASN A 85 -15.41 -45.44 -50.07
C ASN A 85 -14.15 -45.52 -49.16
N CYS A 86 -13.49 -46.67 -49.04
CA CYS A 86 -12.29 -46.83 -48.19
C CYS A 86 -11.12 -47.45 -48.96
N GLU A 87 -9.89 -47.23 -48.46
CA GLU A 87 -8.71 -47.93 -48.97
C GLU A 87 -8.90 -49.46 -48.83
N SER A 88 -8.47 -50.21 -49.85
CA SER A 88 -8.59 -51.67 -49.82
C SER A 88 -7.60 -52.24 -48.80
N TYR A 89 -8.09 -53.14 -47.95
CA TYR A 89 -7.26 -53.84 -46.97
C TYR A 89 -7.36 -55.35 -47.16
N LEU A 90 -6.41 -56.05 -46.55
CA LEU A 90 -6.31 -57.50 -46.61
C LEU A 90 -6.72 -58.09 -45.26
N THR A 91 -7.80 -58.88 -45.26
CA THR A 91 -8.25 -59.65 -44.10
C THR A 91 -7.53 -61.00 -44.09
N VAL A 92 -6.75 -61.24 -43.03
CA VAL A 92 -5.93 -62.44 -42.82
C VAL A 92 -6.43 -63.16 -41.58
N ASN A 93 -6.99 -64.35 -41.76
CA ASN A 93 -7.47 -65.17 -40.64
C ASN A 93 -6.37 -66.15 -40.21
N LEU A 94 -6.16 -66.22 -38.91
CA LEU A 94 -5.18 -67.12 -38.29
C LEU A 94 -5.83 -68.36 -37.71
N ASP A 95 -5.02 -69.40 -37.49
CA ASP A 95 -5.44 -70.64 -36.85
C ASP A 95 -5.66 -70.49 -35.34
N GLN A 96 -4.92 -69.59 -34.68
CA GLN A 96 -5.01 -69.30 -33.24
C GLN A 96 -4.67 -67.84 -32.93
N THR A 97 -5.06 -67.36 -31.75
CA THR A 97 -4.69 -66.03 -31.25
C THR A 97 -3.30 -66.05 -30.59
N GLY A 98 -2.41 -65.09 -30.90
CA GLY A 98 -1.07 -65.02 -30.32
C GLY A 98 -1.00 -64.53 -28.86
N ASP A 99 0.22 -64.44 -28.32
CA ASP A 99 0.50 -63.96 -26.95
C ASP A 99 0.73 -62.43 -26.89
N PHE A 100 1.15 -61.91 -25.72
CA PHE A 100 1.42 -60.48 -25.50
C PHE A 100 2.77 -59.98 -26.08
N SER A 101 3.51 -60.84 -26.78
CA SER A 101 4.78 -60.46 -27.40
C SER A 101 4.56 -59.67 -28.69
N VAL A 102 5.62 -59.02 -29.17
CA VAL A 102 5.63 -58.40 -30.50
C VAL A 102 5.73 -59.51 -31.56
N TYR A 103 4.83 -59.46 -32.55
CA TYR A 103 4.85 -60.29 -33.74
C TYR A 103 5.20 -59.45 -34.96
N THR A 104 5.97 -60.01 -35.88
CA THR A 104 6.35 -59.37 -37.14
C THR A 104 5.67 -60.10 -38.29
N LEU A 105 4.82 -59.40 -39.03
CA LEU A 105 4.26 -59.86 -40.30
C LEU A 105 5.20 -59.46 -41.43
N ARG A 106 5.62 -60.43 -42.24
CA ARG A 106 6.46 -60.24 -43.43
C ARG A 106 5.77 -60.75 -44.69
N LEU A 107 5.95 -60.03 -45.79
CA LEU A 107 5.45 -60.42 -47.10
C LEU A 107 6.62 -60.84 -48.00
N VAL A 108 6.61 -62.10 -48.43
CA VAL A 108 7.73 -62.75 -49.13
C VAL A 108 7.32 -63.31 -50.49
N SER A 109 8.28 -63.42 -51.40
CA SER A 109 8.10 -64.12 -52.69
C SER A 109 8.06 -65.64 -52.48
N LEU A 110 7.46 -66.37 -53.44
CA LEU A 110 7.47 -67.83 -53.47
C LEU A 110 8.45 -68.35 -54.53
N ASP A 111 9.11 -69.47 -54.23
CA ASP A 111 9.91 -70.24 -55.19
C ASP A 111 9.01 -71.02 -56.18
N GLU A 112 9.60 -71.60 -57.24
CA GLU A 112 8.90 -72.39 -58.27
C GLU A 112 8.09 -73.59 -57.71
N GLN A 113 8.39 -74.01 -56.48
CA GLN A 113 7.70 -75.08 -55.75
C GLN A 113 6.64 -74.56 -54.76
N GLY A 114 6.36 -73.25 -54.76
CA GLY A 114 5.34 -72.62 -53.91
C GLY A 114 5.74 -72.44 -52.44
N LYS A 115 7.04 -72.47 -52.10
CA LYS A 115 7.55 -72.25 -50.73
C LYS A 115 8.01 -70.80 -50.52
N PRO A 116 7.83 -70.24 -49.31
CA PRO A 116 8.23 -68.87 -49.00
C PRO A 116 9.76 -68.70 -48.99
N THR A 117 10.24 -67.73 -49.77
CA THR A 117 11.66 -67.32 -49.82
C THR A 117 11.98 -66.25 -48.76
N ASN A 118 13.27 -65.99 -48.51
CA ASN A 118 13.70 -64.87 -47.64
C ASN A 118 13.74 -63.50 -48.34
N GLN A 119 13.36 -63.44 -49.62
CA GLN A 119 13.31 -62.19 -50.39
C GLN A 119 11.95 -61.51 -50.22
N PRO A 120 11.91 -60.16 -50.13
CA PRO A 120 10.65 -59.43 -50.06
C PRO A 120 9.85 -59.60 -51.35
N TYR A 121 8.53 -59.48 -51.26
CA TYR A 121 7.66 -59.57 -52.44
C TYR A 121 8.03 -58.54 -53.52
N PRO A 122 7.90 -58.87 -54.82
CA PRO A 122 8.25 -57.94 -55.90
C PRO A 122 7.52 -56.60 -55.77
N ASN A 123 8.21 -55.50 -56.08
CA ASN A 123 7.70 -54.12 -55.99
C ASN A 123 7.41 -53.59 -54.57
N PHE A 124 7.86 -54.27 -53.51
CA PHE A 124 7.84 -53.74 -52.14
C PHE A 124 9.15 -53.03 -51.75
N ASP A 125 9.05 -51.93 -50.99
CA ASP A 125 10.23 -51.32 -50.36
C ASP A 125 10.77 -52.25 -49.25
N PRO A 126 12.08 -52.59 -49.24
CA PRO A 126 12.67 -53.47 -48.23
C PRO A 126 12.46 -53.03 -46.78
N ARG A 127 12.23 -51.74 -46.54
CA ARG A 127 11.98 -51.21 -45.19
C ARG A 127 10.52 -51.39 -44.75
N TYR A 128 9.59 -51.44 -45.70
CA TYR A 128 8.16 -51.63 -45.47
C TYR A 128 7.69 -53.03 -45.91
N SER A 129 8.61 -54.00 -46.02
CA SER A 129 8.29 -55.40 -46.27
C SER A 129 7.91 -56.16 -45.00
N GLN A 130 8.05 -55.52 -43.83
CA GLN A 130 7.73 -56.07 -42.54
C GLN A 130 7.02 -55.04 -41.67
N VAL A 131 6.10 -55.49 -40.83
CA VAL A 131 5.38 -54.65 -39.88
C VAL A 131 5.23 -55.40 -38.56
N GLU A 132 5.42 -54.68 -37.46
CA GLU A 132 5.29 -55.23 -36.11
C GLU A 132 3.91 -54.92 -35.55
N PHE A 133 3.27 -55.90 -34.93
CA PHE A 133 1.96 -55.77 -34.31
C PHE A 133 1.89 -56.60 -33.01
N LYS A 134 0.91 -56.31 -32.17
CA LYS A 134 0.63 -57.00 -30.91
C LYS A 134 -0.84 -57.44 -30.89
N PHE A 135 -1.13 -58.61 -30.34
CA PHE A 135 -2.50 -59.10 -30.24
C PHE A 135 -3.32 -58.43 -29.15
N ARG A 136 -2.67 -57.90 -28.12
CA ARG A 136 -3.31 -57.19 -27.01
C ARG A 136 -2.42 -56.03 -26.60
N ASP A 137 -2.95 -54.82 -26.65
CA ASP A 137 -2.30 -53.65 -26.06
C ASP A 137 -2.35 -53.79 -24.54
N GLY A 138 -1.28 -54.34 -23.98
CA GLY A 138 -1.16 -54.60 -22.55
C GLY A 138 -1.15 -53.29 -21.77
N ILE A 139 -2.22 -53.07 -20.99
CA ILE A 139 -2.19 -52.29 -19.75
C ILE A 139 -1.31 -53.07 -18.76
N CYS A 140 0.00 -53.03 -18.99
CA CYS A 140 1.04 -53.39 -18.06
C CYS A 140 2.14 -52.35 -18.26
N ASN A 141 1.98 -51.21 -17.58
CA ASN A 141 3.02 -50.20 -17.43
C ASN A 141 4.17 -50.80 -16.64
N THR A 142 5.14 -51.39 -17.35
CA THR A 142 6.46 -51.70 -16.78
C THR A 142 7.37 -50.48 -16.89
N ASP A 143 6.86 -49.32 -16.48
CA ASP A 143 7.65 -48.13 -16.12
C ASP A 143 7.78 -48.08 -14.58
N MET A 144 8.17 -49.21 -13.96
CA MET A 144 8.61 -49.25 -12.57
C MET A 144 10.15 -49.24 -12.52
N ASP A 145 10.69 -48.13 -12.00
CA ASP A 145 11.94 -48.01 -11.24
C ASP A 145 13.12 -48.91 -11.64
N CYS A 146 13.59 -48.75 -12.88
CA CYS A 146 14.98 -49.06 -13.17
C CYS A 146 15.79 -47.77 -13.03
N LEU A 147 16.49 -47.60 -11.89
CA LEU A 147 17.46 -46.53 -11.71
C LEU A 147 18.47 -46.61 -12.88
N GLN A 148 18.43 -45.65 -13.80
CA GLN A 148 19.37 -45.61 -14.91
C GLN A 148 20.79 -45.54 -14.35
N GLN A 149 21.60 -46.55 -14.64
CA GLN A 149 23.01 -46.57 -14.28
C GLN A 149 23.70 -45.45 -15.07
N GLN A 150 23.92 -44.29 -14.44
CA GLN A 150 24.74 -43.23 -15.02
C GLN A 150 26.15 -43.77 -15.19
N THR A 151 26.56 -44.03 -16.43
CA THR A 151 27.84 -44.67 -16.76
C THR A 151 29.07 -43.79 -16.52
N CYS A 152 28.88 -42.51 -16.20
CA CYS A 152 29.90 -41.62 -15.64
C CYS A 152 29.18 -40.56 -14.79
N PRO A 153 29.19 -40.59 -13.45
CA PRO A 153 28.87 -39.38 -12.70
C PRO A 153 29.90 -38.30 -13.10
N PRO A 154 29.48 -37.07 -13.41
CA PRO A 154 30.42 -35.98 -13.64
C PRO A 154 31.33 -35.86 -12.42
N THR A 155 32.64 -35.66 -12.64
CA THR A 155 33.59 -35.45 -11.55
C THR A 155 33.10 -34.31 -10.67
N GLN A 156 32.67 -34.62 -9.45
CA GLN A 156 32.34 -33.60 -8.46
C GLN A 156 33.65 -32.92 -8.07
N LEU A 157 33.81 -31.66 -8.48
CA LEU A 157 34.87 -30.81 -7.97
C LEU A 157 34.61 -30.60 -6.48
N VAL A 158 35.64 -30.74 -5.65
CA VAL A 158 35.53 -30.43 -4.23
C VAL A 158 35.25 -28.94 -4.10
N GLU A 159 34.01 -28.60 -3.78
CA GLU A 159 33.64 -27.23 -3.47
C GLU A 159 34.32 -26.81 -2.17
N PRO A 160 34.93 -25.61 -2.11
CA PRO A 160 35.52 -25.13 -0.87
C PRO A 160 34.42 -24.92 0.17
N ALA A 161 34.74 -25.13 1.44
CA ALA A 161 33.85 -24.75 2.53
C ALA A 161 33.73 -23.22 2.57
N ILE A 162 32.68 -22.67 1.96
CA ILE A 162 32.36 -21.24 2.05
C ILE A 162 31.71 -21.00 3.41
N ASN A 163 32.33 -20.15 4.22
CA ASN A 163 31.72 -19.70 5.47
C ASN A 163 30.65 -18.64 5.16
N TYR A 164 29.39 -19.05 5.11
CA TYR A 164 28.25 -18.16 4.83
C TYR A 164 27.96 -17.14 5.94
N LEU A 165 28.58 -17.27 7.12
CA LEU A 165 28.48 -16.29 8.21
C LEU A 165 29.51 -15.17 8.11
N ALA A 166 30.48 -15.28 7.19
CA ALA A 166 31.45 -14.22 6.93
C ALA A 166 30.73 -12.98 6.38
N LYS A 167 30.73 -11.90 7.16
CA LYS A 167 30.03 -10.65 6.84
C LYS A 167 30.85 -9.38 7.06
N ASP A 168 32.03 -9.50 7.65
CA ASP A 168 32.94 -8.40 7.96
C ASP A 168 34.23 -8.48 7.14
N TYR A 169 34.94 -7.35 7.04
CA TYR A 169 36.18 -7.22 6.29
C TYR A 169 37.20 -8.33 6.59
N ALA A 170 37.42 -8.63 7.86
CA ALA A 170 38.43 -9.61 8.27
C ALA A 170 38.06 -11.02 7.79
N SER A 171 36.79 -11.43 7.93
CA SER A 171 36.34 -12.74 7.46
C SER A 171 36.31 -12.82 5.94
N PHE A 172 35.95 -11.76 5.22
CA PHE A 172 36.01 -11.75 3.75
C PHE A 172 37.45 -11.83 3.24
N ARG A 173 38.37 -11.08 3.83
CA ARG A 173 39.80 -11.15 3.50
C ARG A 173 40.34 -12.56 3.73
N GLN A 174 40.01 -13.17 4.87
CA GLN A 174 40.41 -14.55 5.17
C GLN A 174 39.81 -15.55 4.16
N LEU A 175 38.51 -15.46 3.87
CA LEU A 175 37.83 -16.35 2.92
C LEU A 175 38.49 -16.29 1.52
N ILE A 176 38.79 -15.08 1.04
CA ILE A 176 39.45 -14.89 -0.25
C ILE A 176 40.87 -15.48 -0.24
N LEU A 177 41.66 -15.24 0.82
CA LEU A 177 43.01 -15.80 0.94
C LEU A 177 43.02 -17.33 1.05
N ASP A 178 42.09 -17.90 1.82
CA ASP A 178 41.92 -19.35 1.96
C ASP A 178 41.56 -19.97 0.61
N ARG A 179 40.72 -19.28 -0.19
CA ARG A 179 40.37 -19.71 -1.54
C ARG A 179 41.54 -19.59 -2.51
N LEU A 180 42.31 -18.51 -2.46
CA LEU A 180 43.47 -18.30 -3.32
C LEU A 180 44.56 -19.35 -3.04
N SER A 181 44.75 -19.75 -1.79
CA SER A 181 45.68 -20.82 -1.40
C SER A 181 45.36 -22.18 -2.04
N LEU A 182 44.09 -22.43 -2.37
CA LEU A 182 43.65 -23.67 -3.04
C LEU A 182 43.72 -23.58 -4.57
N ILE A 183 43.44 -22.41 -5.15
CA ILE A 183 43.40 -22.22 -6.61
C ILE A 183 44.81 -21.97 -7.17
N MET A 184 45.64 -21.21 -6.45
CA MET A 184 46.97 -20.80 -6.86
C MET A 184 47.98 -21.11 -5.75
N PRO A 185 48.34 -22.40 -5.54
CA PRO A 185 49.26 -22.79 -4.49
C PRO A 185 50.67 -22.21 -4.66
N ASP A 186 51.06 -21.86 -5.90
CA ASP A 186 52.36 -21.25 -6.20
C ASP A 186 52.46 -19.77 -5.74
N TRP A 187 51.34 -19.14 -5.38
CA TRP A 187 51.31 -17.76 -4.89
C TRP A 187 51.47 -17.75 -3.36
N GLU A 188 52.71 -17.58 -2.90
CA GLU A 188 53.06 -17.60 -1.47
C GLU A 188 53.17 -16.21 -0.83
N GLU A 189 52.95 -15.15 -1.60
CA GLU A 189 53.18 -13.77 -1.15
C GLU A 189 52.15 -13.32 -0.10
N ARG A 190 52.63 -12.78 1.02
CA ARG A 190 51.80 -12.37 2.18
C ARG A 190 52.16 -10.99 2.71
N HIS A 191 53.09 -10.29 2.07
CA HIS A 191 53.50 -8.96 2.48
C HIS A 191 52.41 -7.92 2.19
N VAL A 192 52.18 -7.01 3.15
CA VAL A 192 51.22 -5.91 3.02
C VAL A 192 51.41 -5.05 1.76
N PRO A 193 52.64 -4.71 1.30
CA PRO A 193 52.82 -3.94 0.06
C PRO A 193 52.59 -4.73 -1.24
N ASP A 194 52.21 -6.02 -1.18
CA ASP A 194 51.93 -6.80 -2.39
C ASP A 194 50.65 -6.33 -3.08
N LEU A 195 50.68 -6.33 -4.42
CA LEU A 195 49.55 -5.91 -5.24
C LEU A 195 48.38 -6.91 -5.14
N GLY A 196 48.67 -8.20 -5.05
CA GLY A 196 47.67 -9.25 -4.89
C GLY A 196 46.94 -9.11 -3.55
N ILE A 197 47.69 -8.90 -2.46
CA ILE A 197 47.11 -8.60 -1.14
C ILE A 197 46.27 -7.32 -1.19
N THR A 198 46.76 -6.25 -1.81
CA THR A 198 46.00 -4.99 -1.95
C THR A 198 44.65 -5.20 -2.66
N LEU A 199 44.62 -5.99 -3.73
CA LEU A 199 43.38 -6.30 -4.45
C LEU A 199 42.40 -7.10 -3.58
N VAL A 200 42.90 -8.07 -2.82
CA VAL A 200 42.08 -8.83 -1.86
C VAL A 200 41.47 -7.91 -0.80
N GLU A 201 42.25 -6.96 -0.28
CA GLU A 201 41.79 -5.99 0.72
C GLU A 201 40.72 -5.04 0.14
N VAL A 202 40.89 -4.56 -1.09
CA VAL A 202 39.85 -3.77 -1.78
C VAL A 202 38.57 -4.58 -1.96
N LEU A 203 38.67 -5.84 -2.39
CA LEU A 203 37.49 -6.70 -2.56
C LEU A 203 36.80 -6.98 -1.21
N ALA A 204 37.57 -7.24 -0.15
CA ALA A 204 37.03 -7.44 1.19
C ALA A 204 36.34 -6.18 1.72
N TYR A 205 36.90 -4.99 1.46
CA TYR A 205 36.29 -3.71 1.82
C TYR A 205 34.95 -3.48 1.11
N VAL A 206 34.90 -3.72 -0.20
CA VAL A 206 33.65 -3.62 -0.97
C VAL A 206 32.63 -4.67 -0.49
N GLY A 207 33.07 -5.88 -0.17
CA GLY A 207 32.23 -6.95 0.38
C GLY A 207 31.60 -6.56 1.72
N ASP A 208 32.38 -6.00 2.64
CA ASP A 208 31.90 -5.50 3.94
C ASP A 208 30.87 -4.37 3.77
N TYR A 209 31.16 -3.40 2.89
CA TYR A 209 30.22 -2.31 2.59
C TYR A 209 28.89 -2.82 2.01
N LEU A 210 28.92 -3.77 1.07
CA LEU A 210 27.73 -4.38 0.49
C LEU A 210 26.96 -5.21 1.51
N SER A 211 27.66 -5.96 2.36
CA SER A 211 27.08 -6.74 3.48
C SER A 211 26.31 -5.82 4.43
N TYR A 212 26.92 -4.71 4.85
CA TYR A 212 26.26 -3.68 5.65
C TYR A 212 25.02 -3.10 4.94
N TYR A 213 25.12 -2.80 3.65
CA TYR A 213 24.00 -2.24 2.89
C TYR A 213 22.82 -3.22 2.81
N GLN A 214 23.08 -4.51 2.61
CA GLN A 214 22.03 -5.55 2.63
C GLN A 214 21.30 -5.59 3.97
N ASP A 215 22.04 -5.57 5.08
CA ASP A 215 21.45 -5.60 6.43
C ASP A 215 20.65 -4.31 6.72
N ALA A 216 21.12 -3.15 6.25
CA ALA A 216 20.40 -1.89 6.35
C ALA A 216 19.08 -1.91 5.55
N VAL A 217 19.09 -2.42 4.32
CA VAL A 217 17.87 -2.57 3.51
C VAL A 217 16.89 -3.57 4.13
N ALA A 218 17.38 -4.70 4.64
CA ALA A 218 16.55 -5.69 5.33
C ALA A 218 15.91 -5.11 6.59
N THR A 219 16.63 -4.26 7.33
CA THR A 219 16.11 -3.55 8.50
C THR A 219 14.96 -2.60 8.11
N GLU A 220 15.04 -1.94 6.96
CA GLU A 220 13.99 -1.02 6.47
C GLU A 220 12.77 -1.73 5.85
N ALA A 221 12.86 -3.04 5.56
CA ALA A 221 11.82 -3.80 4.85
C ALA A 221 10.62 -4.22 5.72
N TYR A 222 10.72 -4.10 7.04
CA TYR A 222 9.64 -4.45 7.97
C TYR A 222 9.32 -3.27 8.89
N LEU A 223 8.03 -3.10 9.21
CA LEU A 223 7.56 -1.97 10.02
C LEU A 223 8.19 -1.95 11.42
N GLU A 224 8.41 -3.11 12.03
CA GLU A 224 8.98 -3.24 13.39
C GLU A 224 10.46 -2.86 13.44
N THR A 225 11.20 -3.05 12.34
CA THR A 225 12.65 -2.83 12.29
C THR A 225 13.04 -1.54 11.59
N ALA A 226 12.16 -0.98 10.76
CA ALA A 226 12.44 0.22 9.96
C ALA A 226 12.78 1.42 10.84
N ARG A 227 13.88 2.12 10.50
CA ARG A 227 14.35 3.30 11.23
C ARG A 227 14.01 4.58 10.50
N GLN A 228 13.92 4.56 9.18
CA GLN A 228 13.57 5.75 8.41
C GLN A 228 12.06 5.98 8.40
N ARG A 229 11.66 7.20 8.77
CA ARG A 229 10.25 7.64 8.72
C ARG A 229 9.62 7.48 7.32
N ILE A 230 10.41 7.63 6.26
CA ILE A 230 9.95 7.46 4.87
C ILE A 230 9.58 5.99 4.60
N SER A 231 10.40 5.03 5.07
CA SER A 231 10.10 3.60 4.96
C SER A 231 8.83 3.27 5.75
N VAL A 232 8.74 3.70 7.01
CA VAL A 232 7.56 3.49 7.86
C VAL A 232 6.29 4.03 7.19
N ARG A 233 6.34 5.24 6.62
CA ARG A 233 5.22 5.82 5.87
C ARG A 233 4.80 4.98 4.67
N ARG A 234 5.75 4.44 3.91
CA ARG A 234 5.46 3.57 2.75
C ARG A 234 4.79 2.28 3.18
N HIS A 235 5.23 1.67 4.29
CA HIS A 235 4.58 0.49 4.86
C HIS A 235 3.17 0.80 5.36
N ALA A 236 3.01 1.90 6.10
CA ALA A 236 1.71 2.35 6.59
C ALA A 236 0.71 2.62 5.45
N ARG A 237 1.18 3.08 4.29
CA ARG A 237 0.34 3.28 3.10
C ARG A 237 -0.24 1.96 2.56
N LEU A 238 0.42 0.81 2.74
CA LEU A 238 -0.11 -0.49 2.29
C LEU A 238 -1.35 -0.94 3.06
N ILE A 239 -1.52 -0.44 4.29
CA ILE A 239 -2.69 -0.70 5.15
C ILE A 239 -3.67 0.50 5.15
N ASP A 240 -3.54 1.40 4.18
CA ASP A 240 -4.31 2.64 4.07
C ASP A 240 -4.27 3.51 5.34
N TYR A 241 -3.16 3.45 6.10
CA TYR A 241 -2.94 4.30 7.26
C TYR A 241 -2.16 5.57 6.88
N PRO A 242 -2.81 6.75 6.85
CA PRO A 242 -2.12 8.01 6.60
C PRO A 242 -1.33 8.44 7.84
N MET A 243 -0.01 8.26 7.80
CA MET A 243 0.88 8.73 8.87
C MET A 243 0.86 10.27 8.95
N HIS A 244 0.46 10.83 10.10
CA HIS A 244 0.39 12.28 10.31
C HIS A 244 1.76 12.96 10.33
N GLU A 245 1.85 14.21 9.87
CA GLU A 245 3.07 15.03 9.86
C GLU A 245 3.26 15.92 11.10
N GLY A 246 2.43 15.70 12.11
CA GLY A 246 2.27 16.63 13.22
C GLY A 246 1.15 17.62 12.93
N CYS A 247 0.63 18.24 13.98
CA CYS A 247 -0.38 19.28 13.88
C CYS A 247 0.20 20.56 14.47
N ASN A 248 -0.13 21.69 13.87
CA ASN A 248 0.13 22.99 14.46
C ASN A 248 -0.61 23.16 15.79
N SER A 249 -0.08 24.04 16.63
CA SER A 249 -0.72 24.44 17.88
C SER A 249 -1.90 25.35 17.59
N ARG A 250 -2.94 25.22 18.42
CA ARG A 250 -4.10 26.12 18.43
C ARG A 250 -4.14 26.83 19.75
N THR A 251 -4.68 28.03 19.78
CA THR A 251 -4.87 28.75 21.05
C THR A 251 -6.08 29.67 20.98
N TRP A 252 -6.59 30.03 22.15
CA TRP A 252 -7.62 31.04 22.30
C TRP A 252 -6.98 32.41 22.48
N LEU A 253 -7.33 33.37 21.61
CA LEU A 253 -6.93 34.76 21.76
C LEU A 253 -8.10 35.59 22.22
N TRP A 254 -7.90 36.35 23.29
CA TRP A 254 -8.81 37.41 23.71
C TRP A 254 -8.39 38.74 23.08
N LEU A 255 -9.35 39.47 22.52
CA LEU A 255 -9.13 40.79 21.94
C LEU A 255 -9.81 41.89 22.77
N GLU A 256 -9.05 42.92 23.10
CA GLU A 256 -9.58 44.14 23.71
C GLU A 256 -9.94 45.15 22.62
N THR A 257 -11.14 45.73 22.69
CA THR A 257 -11.60 46.77 21.76
C THR A 257 -12.12 48.01 22.48
N SER A 258 -11.89 49.20 21.92
CA SER A 258 -12.42 50.44 22.50
C SER A 258 -13.89 50.70 22.14
N ASP A 259 -14.34 50.15 21.01
CA ASP A 259 -15.68 50.31 20.44
C ASP A 259 -16.18 48.98 19.87
N ASP A 260 -17.47 48.91 19.53
CA ASP A 260 -18.06 47.73 18.92
C ASP A 260 -17.67 47.67 17.43
N ILE A 261 -16.90 46.66 17.04
CA ILE A 261 -16.28 46.57 15.71
C ILE A 261 -16.61 45.21 15.06
N PRO A 262 -17.23 45.21 13.85
CA PRO A 262 -17.32 44.01 13.03
C PRO A 262 -16.02 43.77 12.26
N LEU A 263 -15.46 42.56 12.38
CA LEU A 263 -14.39 42.05 11.54
C LEU A 263 -15.02 41.18 10.44
N GLU A 264 -15.08 41.72 9.22
CA GLU A 264 -15.80 41.12 8.09
C GLU A 264 -14.90 40.31 7.14
N THR A 265 -13.57 40.51 7.19
CA THR A 265 -12.63 39.88 6.24
C THR A 265 -11.57 39.07 6.95
N LYS A 266 -11.14 37.95 6.33
CA LYS A 266 -10.12 37.03 6.85
C LYS A 266 -8.70 37.45 6.46
N ASN A 267 -8.53 38.73 6.10
CA ASN A 267 -7.27 39.28 5.58
C ASN A 267 -6.39 39.85 6.70
N PHE A 268 -6.47 39.27 7.89
CA PHE A 268 -5.63 39.64 9.02
C PHE A 268 -5.13 38.37 9.71
N TYR A 269 -4.02 38.51 10.41
CA TYR A 269 -3.44 37.49 11.26
C TYR A 269 -2.79 38.19 12.45
N PHE A 270 -2.59 37.44 13.53
CA PHE A 270 -1.96 37.95 14.74
C PHE A 270 -0.49 37.57 14.73
N ILE A 271 0.33 38.41 15.37
CA ILE A 271 1.74 38.12 15.59
C ILE A 271 2.08 38.29 17.06
N THR A 272 3.08 37.56 17.52
CA THR A 272 3.68 37.86 18.82
C THR A 272 4.46 39.17 18.76
N SER A 273 4.70 39.76 19.93
CA SER A 273 5.61 40.90 20.04
C SER A 273 7.02 40.51 19.60
N TYR A 274 7.77 41.47 19.07
CA TYR A 274 9.16 41.36 18.64
C TYR A 274 9.96 42.56 19.15
N ASN A 275 11.30 42.52 19.03
CA ASN A 275 12.15 43.62 19.49
C ASN A 275 11.84 44.93 18.74
N ASN A 276 11.53 46.00 19.48
CA ASN A 276 11.05 47.29 18.96
C ASN A 276 9.68 47.20 18.26
N ALA A 277 8.84 46.23 18.65
CA ALA A 277 7.45 46.21 18.22
C ALA A 277 6.71 47.46 18.71
N PRO A 278 5.76 47.98 17.92
CA PRO A 278 4.84 49.01 18.37
C PRO A 278 3.98 48.49 19.53
N SER A 279 3.29 49.42 20.22
CA SER A 279 2.40 49.05 21.32
C SER A 279 1.36 48.01 20.90
N LEU A 280 1.05 47.09 21.80
CA LEU A 280 -0.01 46.09 21.64
C LEU A 280 -1.31 46.77 21.18
N GLY A 281 -1.98 46.17 20.20
CA GLY A 281 -3.20 46.71 19.58
C GLY A 281 -2.99 47.57 18.33
N THR A 282 -1.74 47.83 17.92
CA THR A 282 -1.47 48.54 16.67
C THR A 282 -1.74 47.63 15.46
N VAL A 283 -2.62 48.05 14.55
CA VAL A 283 -2.87 47.33 13.29
C VAL A 283 -1.70 47.57 12.33
N LEU A 284 -0.94 46.51 12.03
CA LEU A 284 0.22 46.57 11.15
C LEU A 284 -0.13 46.14 9.72
N LYS A 285 0.55 46.77 8.76
CA LYS A 285 0.52 46.37 7.34
C LYS A 285 1.83 45.64 7.00
N ASP A 286 1.72 44.39 6.54
CA ASP A 286 2.85 43.50 6.19
C ASP A 286 4.00 44.21 5.48
N ILE A 287 3.68 44.87 4.37
CA ILE A 287 4.66 45.45 3.43
C ILE A 287 5.49 46.56 4.08
N LEU A 288 4.94 47.28 5.05
CA LEU A 288 5.57 48.45 5.64
C LEU A 288 6.31 48.10 6.94
N HIS A 289 5.78 47.18 7.74
CA HIS A 289 6.27 46.96 9.10
C HIS A 289 7.04 45.65 9.27
N LEU A 290 6.78 44.63 8.46
CA LEU A 290 7.34 43.28 8.67
C LEU A 290 8.43 42.89 7.66
N ASN A 291 8.58 43.60 6.54
CA ASN A 291 9.55 43.26 5.49
C ASN A 291 11.03 43.30 5.93
N HIS A 292 11.37 44.13 6.92
CA HIS A 292 12.75 44.27 7.43
C HIS A 292 13.04 43.43 8.67
N ILE A 293 12.07 42.66 9.14
CA ILE A 293 12.15 41.89 10.37
C ILE A 293 12.34 40.42 10.01
N SER A 294 13.27 39.76 10.71
CA SER A 294 13.49 38.32 10.51
C SER A 294 12.21 37.54 10.83
N PRO A 295 11.72 36.64 9.95
CA PRO A 295 10.56 35.79 10.22
C PRO A 295 10.69 34.92 11.48
N SER A 296 11.92 34.70 11.98
CA SER A 296 12.18 33.93 13.20
C SER A 296 11.98 34.74 14.50
N SER A 297 11.70 36.03 14.41
CA SER A 297 11.59 36.92 15.58
C SER A 297 10.19 37.06 16.13
N TYR A 298 9.18 36.58 15.39
CA TYR A 298 7.78 36.55 15.81
C TYR A 298 7.11 35.27 15.31
N GLU A 299 6.10 34.83 16.05
CA GLU A 299 5.20 33.75 15.63
C GLU A 299 3.94 34.35 15.00
N VAL A 300 3.32 33.62 14.09
CA VAL A 300 2.13 34.05 13.35
C VAL A 300 0.95 33.17 13.77
N PHE A 301 -0.24 33.76 13.90
CA PHE A 301 -1.47 33.04 14.22
C PHE A 301 -2.62 33.49 13.31
N GLU A 302 -3.24 32.54 12.62
CA GLU A 302 -4.36 32.78 11.69
C GLU A 302 -5.71 32.47 12.37
N PRO A 303 -6.75 33.32 12.23
CA PRO A 303 -8.07 33.06 12.81
C PRO A 303 -8.81 31.92 12.11
N LEU A 304 -9.25 30.92 12.88
CA LEU A 304 -10.07 29.80 12.40
C LEU A 304 -11.57 30.12 12.44
N THR A 305 -12.02 30.97 13.37
CA THR A 305 -13.44 31.30 13.58
C THR A 305 -14.13 31.74 12.28
N PRO A 306 -15.38 31.29 12.01
CA PRO A 306 -16.15 31.76 10.85
C PRO A 306 -16.44 33.27 10.98
N LEU A 307 -16.39 33.97 9.85
CA LEU A 307 -16.72 35.40 9.75
C LEU A 307 -18.24 35.58 9.52
N PRO A 308 -18.80 36.76 9.87
CA PRO A 308 -18.15 37.90 10.52
C PRO A 308 -17.95 37.68 12.03
N ILE A 309 -16.88 38.25 12.59
CA ILE A 309 -16.62 38.25 14.04
C ILE A 309 -16.98 39.64 14.57
N HIS A 310 -17.89 39.72 15.53
CA HIS A 310 -18.24 40.99 16.17
C HIS A 310 -17.50 41.10 17.51
N LEU A 311 -16.69 42.14 17.66
CA LEU A 311 -16.05 42.49 18.92
C LEU A 311 -16.92 43.51 19.64
N TYR A 312 -17.21 43.25 20.91
CA TYR A 312 -18.01 44.15 21.73
C TYR A 312 -17.17 44.73 22.86
N LYS A 313 -17.26 46.04 23.09
CA LYS A 313 -16.58 46.70 24.21
C LYS A 313 -17.01 46.11 25.55
N ALA A 314 -18.31 45.81 25.69
CA ALA A 314 -18.87 45.22 26.91
C ALA A 314 -18.31 43.80 27.20
N HIS A 315 -17.80 43.09 26.18
CA HIS A 315 -17.21 41.76 26.32
C HIS A 315 -15.73 41.79 26.70
N ASN A 316 -15.12 42.98 26.80
CA ASN A 316 -13.76 43.09 27.29
C ASN A 316 -13.64 42.63 28.73
N LYS A 317 -14.58 43.00 29.60
CA LYS A 317 -14.56 42.67 31.03
C LYS A 317 -15.98 42.47 31.53
N ILE A 318 -16.36 41.21 31.72
CA ILE A 318 -17.68 40.84 32.25
C ILE A 318 -17.50 40.39 33.69
N LEU A 319 -18.24 41.00 34.61
CA LEU A 319 -18.21 40.65 36.03
C LEU A 319 -19.20 39.52 36.30
N PHE A 320 -18.93 38.73 37.33
CA PHE A 320 -19.86 37.72 37.81
C PHE A 320 -20.80 38.32 38.85
N TYR A 321 -22.05 37.88 38.81
CA TYR A 321 -23.08 38.30 39.76
C TYR A 321 -23.16 37.32 40.93
N THR A 322 -23.03 37.82 42.16
CA THR A 322 -23.02 37.00 43.38
C THR A 322 -24.35 37.00 44.13
N TRP A 323 -25.46 37.42 43.51
CA TRP A 323 -26.82 37.38 44.09
C TRP A 323 -27.00 38.06 45.45
N GLY A 324 -26.12 38.99 45.80
CA GLY A 324 -26.13 39.61 47.12
C GLY A 324 -25.69 38.68 48.26
N ASP A 325 -25.23 37.46 47.95
CA ASP A 325 -24.47 36.64 48.89
C ASP A 325 -23.17 37.40 49.17
N VAL A 326 -23.18 38.15 50.26
CA VAL A 326 -21.95 38.61 50.90
C VAL A 326 -21.22 37.32 51.26
N CYS A 327 -19.96 37.18 50.88
CA CYS A 327 -19.12 36.08 51.36
C CYS A 327 -19.16 36.14 52.90
N ASP A 328 -20.03 35.33 53.51
CA ASP A 328 -20.60 35.67 54.81
C ASP A 328 -19.47 35.67 55.84
N GLY A 329 -19.24 36.86 56.40
CA GLY A 329 -18.01 37.25 57.08
C GLY A 329 -17.69 36.45 58.34
N LEU A 330 -18.56 35.51 58.74
CA LEU A 330 -18.29 34.56 59.82
C LEU A 330 -17.63 33.25 59.38
N ARG A 331 -17.65 32.86 58.09
CA ARG A 331 -17.06 31.57 57.66
C ARG A 331 -16.27 31.59 56.35
N GLN A 332 -16.53 32.50 55.41
CA GLN A 332 -15.82 32.50 54.12
C GLN A 332 -15.46 33.92 53.67
N ARG A 333 -14.16 34.19 53.49
CA ARG A 333 -13.63 35.50 53.06
C ARG A 333 -13.74 35.75 51.55
N SER A 334 -14.12 34.72 50.78
CA SER A 334 -14.13 34.75 49.31
C SER A 334 -15.25 33.89 48.76
N CYS A 335 -15.87 34.36 47.68
CA CYS A 335 -16.92 33.66 46.95
C CYS A 335 -16.28 33.02 45.71
N CYS A 336 -16.28 31.70 45.64
CA CYS A 336 -15.58 30.96 44.58
C CYS A 336 -16.47 29.89 43.96
N LEU A 337 -16.39 29.76 42.63
CA LEU A 337 -16.93 28.60 41.91
C LEU A 337 -16.03 27.41 42.24
N LEU A 338 -16.64 26.28 42.57
CA LEU A 338 -15.92 25.06 42.91
C LEU A 338 -15.34 24.40 41.65
N PRO A 339 -14.29 23.56 41.78
CA PRO A 339 -13.88 22.66 40.71
C PRO A 339 -15.08 21.80 40.27
N GLY A 340 -15.24 21.62 38.96
CA GLY A 340 -16.37 20.90 38.38
C GLY A 340 -17.61 21.75 38.13
N SER A 341 -17.62 23.04 38.50
CA SER A 341 -18.77 23.92 38.22
C SER A 341 -18.97 24.08 36.71
N THR A 342 -20.24 24.12 36.30
CA THR A 342 -20.70 24.21 34.90
C THR A 342 -21.67 25.36 34.66
N SER A 343 -21.93 26.20 35.66
CA SER A 343 -22.86 27.33 35.58
C SER A 343 -22.37 28.52 36.38
N ALA A 344 -22.70 29.73 35.92
CA ALA A 344 -22.46 30.98 36.64
C ALA A 344 -23.46 32.06 36.21
N THR A 345 -23.54 33.14 36.97
CA THR A 345 -24.34 34.31 36.61
C THR A 345 -23.40 35.48 36.34
N LEU A 346 -23.67 36.23 35.27
CA LEU A 346 -22.90 37.40 34.85
C LEU A 346 -23.72 38.68 35.03
N VAL A 347 -23.02 39.78 35.34
CA VAL A 347 -23.59 41.12 35.41
C VAL A 347 -23.75 41.66 34.01
N ASP A 348 -24.96 42.08 33.66
CA ASP A 348 -25.29 42.76 32.40
C ASP A 348 -25.68 44.22 32.68
N GLU A 349 -25.86 45.03 31.64
CA GLU A 349 -26.31 46.41 31.76
C GLU A 349 -27.23 46.76 30.61
N PHE A 350 -28.20 47.65 30.86
CA PHE A 350 -29.04 48.19 29.79
C PHE A 350 -28.33 49.35 29.08
N ILE A 351 -28.50 49.41 27.77
CA ILE A 351 -28.11 50.56 26.94
C ILE A 351 -29.21 51.61 27.10
N HIS A 352 -28.90 52.70 27.80
CA HIS A 352 -29.77 53.86 27.83
C HIS A 352 -29.48 54.72 26.58
N PRO A 353 -30.45 54.92 25.67
CA PRO A 353 -30.24 55.76 24.50
C PRO A 353 -29.94 57.19 24.96
N THR A 354 -28.85 57.76 24.47
CA THR A 354 -28.31 59.05 24.94
C THR A 354 -29.03 60.27 24.35
N GLN A 355 -30.12 60.09 23.59
CA GLN A 355 -31.00 61.17 23.13
C GLN A 355 -32.47 60.71 23.08
N PRO A 356 -33.43 61.49 23.61
CA PRO A 356 -34.84 61.23 23.41
C PRO A 356 -35.26 61.79 22.05
N GLU A 357 -34.93 61.09 20.96
CA GLU A 357 -35.64 61.34 19.72
C GLU A 357 -37.07 60.83 19.87
N ARG A 358 -38.03 61.72 19.60
CA ARG A 358 -39.47 61.56 19.79
C ARG A 358 -39.97 60.23 19.22
N ALA A 359 -40.09 59.21 20.06
CA ALA A 359 -40.71 57.95 19.69
C ALA A 359 -42.23 58.04 19.94
N ASN A 360 -42.97 58.37 18.88
CA ASN A 360 -44.39 58.08 18.77
C ASN A 360 -44.55 56.58 18.49
N SER A 361 -44.79 55.77 19.51
CA SER A 361 -45.66 54.57 19.44
C SER A 361 -45.51 53.72 20.70
N SER A 362 -46.64 53.31 21.25
CA SER A 362 -46.80 52.33 22.33
C SER A 362 -46.34 50.93 21.93
N SER A 363 -45.04 50.75 21.77
CA SER A 363 -44.35 49.46 21.77
C SER A 363 -43.38 49.49 22.95
N GLN A 364 -43.48 48.52 23.85
CA GLN A 364 -42.60 48.36 25.01
C GLN A 364 -41.16 48.68 24.63
N LEU A 365 -40.53 49.64 25.31
CA LEU A 365 -39.10 49.91 25.14
C LEU A 365 -38.34 48.65 25.59
N GLU A 366 -38.06 47.76 24.66
CA GLU A 366 -37.10 46.68 24.85
C GLU A 366 -35.75 47.36 25.10
N HIS A 367 -35.36 47.44 26.37
CA HIS A 367 -34.06 47.97 26.75
C HIS A 367 -33.00 47.03 26.15
N GLN A 368 -32.24 47.50 25.16
CA GLN A 368 -31.17 46.71 24.59
C GLN A 368 -30.12 46.43 25.66
N ARG A 369 -29.71 45.17 25.79
CA ARG A 369 -28.66 44.72 26.72
C ARG A 369 -27.29 44.95 26.11
N LYS A 370 -26.30 45.24 26.96
CA LYS A 370 -24.90 45.39 26.53
C LYS A 370 -24.24 44.06 26.21
N LEU A 371 -24.61 42.99 26.92
CA LEU A 371 -24.05 41.67 26.68
C LEU A 371 -24.79 40.92 25.56
N HIS A 372 -24.11 40.74 24.44
CA HIS A 372 -24.59 39.94 23.31
C HIS A 372 -24.01 38.51 23.29
N LEU A 373 -24.27 37.71 24.32
CA LEU A 373 -23.80 36.32 24.41
C LEU A 373 -24.79 35.33 23.76
N LYS A 374 -24.28 34.31 23.09
CA LYS A 374 -25.06 33.25 22.43
C LYS A 374 -24.53 31.86 22.80
N ILE A 375 -25.40 30.87 22.61
CA ILE A 375 -25.00 29.45 22.72
C ILE A 375 -23.92 29.16 21.67
N GLY A 376 -22.82 28.55 22.10
CA GLY A 376 -21.64 28.27 21.29
C GLY A 376 -20.52 29.30 21.42
N ASP A 377 -20.79 30.47 22.01
CA ASP A 377 -19.74 31.46 22.29
C ASP A 377 -18.79 30.93 23.37
N ILE A 378 -17.57 31.48 23.38
CA ILE A 378 -16.50 31.02 24.27
C ILE A 378 -16.11 32.17 25.17
N LEU A 379 -16.08 31.89 26.48
CA LEU A 379 -15.62 32.83 27.49
C LEU A 379 -14.31 32.33 28.08
N ILE A 380 -13.35 33.21 28.27
CA ILE A 380 -12.18 32.93 29.11
C ILE A 380 -12.44 33.51 30.49
N PHE A 381 -12.44 32.65 31.50
CA PHE A 381 -12.43 33.08 32.89
C PHE A 381 -10.98 33.32 33.31
N GLU A 382 -10.73 34.48 33.87
CA GLU A 382 -9.39 34.94 34.25
C GLU A 382 -9.43 35.51 35.66
N GLU A 383 -8.50 35.06 36.49
CA GLU A 383 -8.17 35.72 37.74
C GLU A 383 -7.32 36.98 37.46
N ILE A 384 -7.86 38.17 37.73
CA ILE A 384 -7.18 39.46 37.49
C ILE A 384 -6.48 39.99 38.74
N ARG A 385 -6.76 39.42 39.92
CA ARG A 385 -6.20 39.80 41.22
C ARG A 385 -6.10 38.57 42.10
N SER A 386 -5.09 38.51 42.95
CA SER A 386 -5.01 37.43 43.94
C SER A 386 -6.18 37.51 44.94
N PRO A 387 -6.89 36.40 45.23
CA PRO A 387 -7.92 36.36 46.27
C PRO A 387 -7.39 36.67 47.68
N LYS A 388 -6.09 36.55 47.91
CA LYS A 388 -5.46 36.75 49.22
C LYS A 388 -5.00 38.18 49.45
N THR A 389 -4.37 38.79 48.45
CA THR A 389 -3.75 40.12 48.57
C THR A 389 -4.56 41.21 47.88
N GLY A 390 -5.42 40.87 46.90
CA GLY A 390 -6.14 41.83 46.08
C GLY A 390 -5.27 42.58 45.07
N ILE A 391 -3.98 42.24 44.99
CA ILE A 391 -3.01 42.90 44.11
C ILE A 391 -3.07 42.22 42.73
N PRO A 392 -3.16 42.99 41.63
CA PRO A 392 -3.15 42.43 40.27
C PRO A 392 -1.86 41.68 39.91
N GLU A 393 -0.72 42.14 40.41
CA GLU A 393 0.61 41.54 40.15
C GLU A 393 0.77 40.14 40.78
N ASP A 394 -0.01 39.85 41.83
CA ASP A 394 -0.01 38.56 42.53
C ASP A 394 -1.03 37.56 41.94
N ALA A 395 -1.75 37.92 40.88
CA ALA A 395 -2.75 37.05 40.27
C ALA A 395 -2.09 35.80 39.64
N ASP A 396 -2.69 34.61 39.84
CA ASP A 396 -2.14 33.40 39.25
C ASP A 396 -2.47 33.33 37.74
N MET A 397 -1.44 33.46 36.91
CA MET A 397 -1.59 33.39 35.45
C MET A 397 -2.10 32.02 34.95
N LYS A 398 -1.98 30.96 35.76
CA LYS A 398 -2.50 29.63 35.44
C LYS A 398 -4.00 29.50 35.73
N HIS A 399 -4.59 30.43 36.46
CA HIS A 399 -6.02 30.47 36.72
C HIS A 399 -6.77 31.15 35.56
N ARG A 400 -6.61 30.55 34.37
CA ARG A 400 -7.33 30.90 33.15
C ARG A 400 -7.95 29.67 32.55
N HIS A 401 -9.24 29.73 32.26
CA HIS A 401 -9.96 28.59 31.71
C HIS A 401 -10.97 29.05 30.66
N ALA A 402 -10.93 28.45 29.48
CA ALA A 402 -11.88 28.72 28.41
C ALA A 402 -13.08 27.78 28.54
N VAL A 403 -14.29 28.33 28.48
CA VAL A 403 -15.54 27.58 28.56
C VAL A 403 -16.42 27.90 27.36
N ARG A 404 -17.06 26.87 26.78
CA ARG A 404 -18.03 27.08 25.70
C ARG A 404 -19.46 27.06 26.24
N LEU A 405 -20.20 28.12 25.96
CA LEU A 405 -21.56 28.30 26.42
C LEU A 405 -22.50 27.28 25.74
N THR A 406 -23.29 26.60 26.56
CA THR A 406 -24.34 25.64 26.14
C THR A 406 -25.73 26.20 26.37
N ASN A 407 -25.88 27.08 27.36
CA ASN A 407 -27.11 27.78 27.66
C ASN A 407 -26.79 29.23 28.04
N VAL A 408 -27.60 30.16 27.55
CA VAL A 408 -27.50 31.58 27.84
C VAL A 408 -28.90 32.11 28.04
N LYS A 409 -29.22 32.52 29.28
CA LYS A 409 -30.53 33.02 29.65
C LYS A 409 -30.40 34.41 30.26
N ALA A 410 -30.91 35.38 29.52
CA ALA A 410 -30.98 36.76 29.96
C ALA A 410 -32.16 36.95 30.93
N SER A 411 -31.89 37.39 32.16
CA SER A 411 -32.89 37.64 33.21
C SER A 411 -32.61 38.96 33.93
N VAL A 412 -33.49 39.40 34.83
CA VAL A 412 -33.30 40.60 35.66
C VAL A 412 -33.54 40.17 37.09
N ASP A 413 -32.63 40.52 38.00
CA ASP A 413 -32.89 40.40 39.42
C ASP A 413 -33.88 41.49 39.83
N GLU A 414 -35.11 41.08 40.17
CA GLU A 414 -36.20 41.98 40.56
C GLU A 414 -35.91 42.75 41.85
N LEU A 415 -35.09 42.20 42.76
CA LEU A 415 -34.79 42.83 44.05
C LEU A 415 -33.89 44.05 43.89
N TYR A 416 -32.85 43.92 43.06
CA TYR A 416 -31.87 44.98 42.82
C TYR A 416 -32.09 45.71 41.48
N ASN A 417 -33.09 45.29 40.70
CA ASN A 417 -33.34 45.74 39.33
C ASN A 417 -32.09 45.66 38.45
N GLN A 418 -31.29 44.61 38.65
CA GLN A 418 -30.00 44.40 37.98
C GLN A 418 -30.19 43.43 36.81
N PRO A 419 -29.94 43.82 35.55
CA PRO A 419 -29.91 42.87 34.46
C PRO A 419 -28.74 41.90 34.65
N ILE A 420 -29.03 40.62 34.46
CA ILE A 420 -28.09 39.51 34.62
C ILE A 420 -28.20 38.54 33.45
N VAL A 421 -27.17 37.72 33.27
CA VAL A 421 -27.16 36.62 32.31
C VAL A 421 -26.73 35.35 33.03
N GLU A 422 -27.64 34.40 33.12
CA GLU A 422 -27.35 33.04 33.57
C GLU A 422 -26.69 32.28 32.42
N ILE A 423 -25.49 31.75 32.67
CA ILE A 423 -24.73 30.96 31.70
C ILE A 423 -24.49 29.55 32.21
N GLU A 424 -24.54 28.59 31.30
CA GLU A 424 -24.12 27.21 31.54
C GLU A 424 -23.15 26.79 30.42
N TRP A 425 -22.14 26.01 30.75
CA TRP A 425 -21.16 25.48 29.80
C TRP A 425 -21.07 23.95 29.89
N ALA A 426 -20.42 23.37 28.88
CA ALA A 426 -20.33 21.92 28.75
C ALA A 426 -19.60 21.28 29.95
N GLU A 427 -20.02 20.08 30.36
CA GLU A 427 -19.35 19.31 31.42
C GLU A 427 -17.87 19.03 31.10
N GLU A 428 -17.54 18.91 29.81
CA GLU A 428 -16.15 18.71 29.36
C GLU A 428 -15.24 19.91 29.67
N ASP A 429 -15.84 21.10 29.78
CA ASP A 429 -15.18 22.37 30.07
C ASP A 429 -15.39 22.77 31.55
N ALA A 430 -15.83 21.83 32.41
CA ALA A 430 -16.00 22.09 33.84
C ALA A 430 -14.69 22.60 34.48
N LEU A 431 -14.82 23.51 35.45
CA LEU A 431 -13.65 24.21 36.00
C LEU A 431 -12.65 23.25 36.65
N PRO A 432 -11.36 23.27 36.28
CA PRO A 432 -10.37 22.34 36.85
C PRO A 432 -9.90 22.75 38.25
N PHE A 433 -10.13 24.00 38.65
CA PHE A 433 -9.70 24.59 39.92
C PHE A 433 -10.82 25.48 40.50
N PRO A 434 -10.77 25.82 41.81
CA PRO A 434 -11.73 26.77 42.37
C PRO A 434 -11.45 28.17 41.82
N LEU A 435 -12.42 28.79 41.17
CA LEU A 435 -12.29 30.15 40.64
C LEU A 435 -12.95 31.14 41.59
N CYS A 436 -12.17 31.96 42.28
CA CYS A 436 -12.71 32.97 43.18
C CYS A 436 -13.19 34.19 42.41
N ILE A 437 -14.50 34.44 42.48
CA ILE A 437 -15.16 35.54 41.80
C ILE A 437 -14.90 36.86 42.54
N SER A 438 -15.06 36.84 43.86
CA SER A 438 -14.88 38.02 44.72
C SER A 438 -14.23 37.61 46.04
N ALA A 439 -13.49 38.52 46.66
CA ALA A 439 -12.86 38.29 47.96
C ALA A 439 -12.74 39.59 48.77
N ILE A 440 -12.75 39.44 50.08
CA ILE A 440 -12.44 40.51 51.03
C ILE A 440 -10.93 40.53 51.23
N VAL A 441 -10.29 41.59 50.76
CA VAL A 441 -8.82 41.71 50.70
C VAL A 441 -8.29 42.79 51.65
N PRO A 442 -7.14 42.57 52.31
CA PRO A 442 -6.48 43.59 53.13
C PRO A 442 -5.89 44.72 52.27
N PRO A 443 -5.57 45.90 52.85
CA PRO A 443 -5.70 46.28 54.26
C PRO A 443 -7.09 46.78 54.64
N ASP A 444 -7.86 47.31 53.69
CA ASP A 444 -9.14 47.97 53.95
C ASP A 444 -10.31 47.00 54.14
N CYS A 445 -10.09 45.69 53.94
CA CYS A 445 -11.09 44.63 54.06
C CYS A 445 -12.35 44.93 53.23
N GLN A 446 -12.14 45.44 52.01
CA GLN A 446 -13.22 45.70 51.06
C GLN A 446 -13.44 44.47 50.17
N LEU A 447 -14.69 44.26 49.75
CA LEU A 447 -15.03 43.27 48.75
C LEU A 447 -14.53 43.76 47.39
N VAL A 448 -13.72 42.95 46.73
CA VAL A 448 -13.14 43.27 45.42
C VAL A 448 -13.41 42.12 44.45
N ASP A 449 -13.69 42.46 43.19
CA ASP A 449 -13.76 41.49 42.10
C ASP A 449 -12.38 40.93 41.79
N ILE A 450 -12.27 39.60 41.90
CA ILE A 450 -11.04 38.83 41.74
C ILE A 450 -10.96 38.24 40.33
N SER A 451 -12.06 37.68 39.83
CA SER A 451 -12.10 37.05 38.50
C SER A 451 -13.11 37.71 37.57
N VAL A 452 -12.82 37.64 36.28
CA VAL A 452 -13.68 38.20 35.21
C VAL A 452 -13.85 37.19 34.08
N ALA A 453 -14.96 37.31 33.37
CA ALA A 453 -15.18 36.60 32.11
C ALA A 453 -14.86 37.52 30.92
N ARG A 454 -14.16 36.97 29.92
CA ARG A 454 -13.75 37.65 28.68
C ARG A 454 -14.46 37.00 27.49
N GLY A 455 -15.23 37.75 26.70
CA GLY A 455 -16.06 37.21 25.62
C GLY A 455 -15.52 37.34 24.20
N ASN A 456 -14.69 38.36 23.92
CA ASN A 456 -14.07 38.61 22.62
C ASN A 456 -12.96 37.58 22.29
N VAL A 457 -13.32 36.30 22.28
CA VAL A 457 -12.39 35.18 22.20
C VAL A 457 -12.46 34.52 20.82
N ILE A 458 -11.30 34.34 20.20
CA ILE A 458 -11.15 33.81 18.84
C ILE A 458 -10.24 32.60 18.89
N LEU A 459 -10.61 31.53 18.17
CA LEU A 459 -9.73 30.39 17.96
C LEU A 459 -8.72 30.74 16.87
N VAL A 460 -7.44 30.61 17.17
CA VAL A 460 -6.39 30.81 16.18
C VAL A 460 -5.51 29.58 16.03
N ASP A 461 -4.98 29.42 14.82
CA ASP A 461 -4.05 28.37 14.45
C ASP A 461 -2.66 28.96 14.29
N HIS A 462 -1.63 28.28 14.78
CA HIS A 462 -0.26 28.71 14.54
C HIS A 462 0.07 28.59 13.05
N GLY A 463 0.74 29.63 12.54
CA GLY A 463 1.18 29.89 11.18
C GLY A 463 0.15 30.58 10.30
N ARG A 464 0.45 30.61 8.99
CA ARG A 464 -0.31 31.36 7.99
C ARG A 464 -0.47 30.54 6.72
N THR A 465 -1.69 30.50 6.23
CA THR A 465 -2.03 29.90 4.94
C THR A 465 -1.57 30.80 3.79
N ILE A 466 -0.76 30.25 2.89
CA ILE A 466 -0.37 30.90 1.65
C ILE A 466 -1.06 30.16 0.52
N LYS A 467 -2.09 30.77 -0.06
CA LYS A 467 -2.82 30.21 -1.19
C LYS A 467 -2.01 30.45 -2.47
N LEU A 468 -1.90 29.41 -3.30
CA LEU A 468 -1.34 29.49 -4.66
C LEU A 468 0.11 30.01 -4.69
N GLU A 469 1.00 29.34 -3.96
CA GLU A 469 2.43 29.54 -4.13
C GLU A 469 2.88 28.90 -5.46
N ASP A 470 3.63 29.65 -6.28
CA ASP A 470 4.24 29.11 -7.48
C ASP A 470 5.48 28.26 -7.10
N LEU A 471 5.30 26.94 -7.19
CA LEU A 471 6.35 25.96 -6.89
C LEU A 471 7.24 25.66 -8.12
N GLY A 472 6.92 26.25 -9.28
CA GLY A 472 7.52 25.93 -10.57
C GLY A 472 6.95 24.66 -11.21
N THR A 473 7.52 24.28 -12.35
CA THR A 473 7.10 23.10 -13.14
C THR A 473 8.06 21.93 -12.94
N VAL A 474 7.54 20.70 -12.95
CA VAL A 474 8.36 19.47 -12.91
C VAL A 474 9.28 19.45 -14.13
N PRO A 475 10.62 19.39 -13.97
CA PRO A 475 11.52 19.27 -15.11
C PRO A 475 11.29 17.91 -15.78
N GLY A 476 11.07 17.90 -17.10
CA GLY A 476 10.93 16.68 -17.89
C GLY A 476 12.21 16.40 -18.67
N LYS A 477 12.60 15.12 -18.74
CA LYS A 477 13.59 14.64 -19.71
C LYS A 477 12.86 13.90 -20.81
N GLU A 478 12.98 14.40 -22.03
CA GLU A 478 12.49 13.70 -23.21
C GLU A 478 13.39 12.49 -23.47
N ILE A 479 12.80 11.30 -23.42
CA ILE A 479 13.41 10.06 -23.85
C ILE A 479 12.85 9.78 -25.24
N ILE A 480 13.66 10.07 -26.25
CA ILE A 480 13.37 9.70 -27.63
C ILE A 480 13.73 8.22 -27.76
N GLN A 481 12.74 7.35 -28.00
CA GLN A 481 13.03 5.95 -28.29
C GLN A 481 13.78 5.84 -29.63
N GLY A 482 14.67 4.85 -29.73
CA GLY A 482 15.40 4.57 -30.97
C GLY A 482 14.44 4.22 -32.11
N CYS A 483 14.77 4.65 -33.33
CA CYS A 483 13.99 4.31 -34.52
C CYS A 483 13.97 2.80 -34.72
N GLN A 484 12.79 2.18 -34.77
CA GLN A 484 12.64 0.75 -35.01
C GLN A 484 12.61 0.45 -36.52
N GLU A 485 11.92 1.26 -37.33
CA GLU A 485 11.84 1.11 -38.79
C GLU A 485 11.80 2.46 -39.55
N GLU A 486 12.04 2.42 -40.86
CA GLU A 486 12.03 3.58 -41.74
C GLU A 486 10.58 4.02 -42.07
N GLY A 487 10.19 5.22 -41.64
CA GLY A 487 8.86 5.80 -41.92
C GLY A 487 7.84 5.71 -40.79
N GLU A 488 8.19 5.13 -39.65
CA GLU A 488 7.32 5.12 -38.46
C GLU A 488 7.46 6.38 -37.60
N PRO A 489 6.36 6.91 -37.04
CA PRO A 489 6.41 8.05 -36.12
C PRO A 489 7.09 7.64 -34.80
N ILE A 490 8.03 8.47 -34.34
CA ILE A 490 8.77 8.23 -33.10
C ILE A 490 7.91 8.66 -31.90
N GLU A 491 7.75 7.77 -30.92
CA GLU A 491 7.16 8.15 -29.63
C GLU A 491 8.20 8.90 -28.78
N ILE A 492 7.88 10.16 -28.45
CA ILE A 492 8.64 10.95 -27.49
C ILE A 492 8.01 10.75 -26.11
N LEU A 493 8.72 10.01 -25.25
CA LEU A 493 8.28 9.81 -23.87
C LEU A 493 8.88 10.90 -22.99
N VAL A 494 8.04 11.77 -22.45
CA VAL A 494 8.45 12.76 -21.45
C VAL A 494 8.41 12.10 -20.08
N VAL A 495 9.58 11.84 -19.50
CA VAL A 495 9.67 11.31 -18.13
C VAL A 495 10.00 12.47 -17.18
N GLY A 496 9.15 12.68 -16.19
CA GLY A 496 9.40 13.68 -15.15
C GLY A 496 10.61 13.31 -14.30
N ASP A 497 11.56 14.24 -14.16
CA ASP A 497 12.70 14.12 -13.26
C ASP A 497 12.31 14.51 -11.83
N ARG A 498 13.21 14.30 -10.88
CA ARG A 498 13.03 14.63 -9.46
C ARG A 498 12.75 16.12 -9.29
N PHE A 499 11.51 16.45 -9.00
CA PHE A 499 11.08 17.79 -8.63
C PHE A 499 11.40 18.10 -7.16
N ARG A 500 12.19 19.15 -6.92
CA ARG A 500 12.59 19.61 -5.59
C ARG A 500 12.25 21.10 -5.43
N PRO A 501 10.96 21.46 -5.31
CA PRO A 501 10.56 22.85 -5.17
C PRO A 501 11.12 23.42 -3.86
N ARG A 502 11.48 24.70 -3.87
CA ARG A 502 11.85 25.44 -2.66
C ARG A 502 10.72 26.38 -2.31
N LEU A 503 10.23 26.27 -1.09
CA LEU A 503 9.21 27.17 -0.57
C LEU A 503 9.84 28.55 -0.35
N GLN A 504 9.11 29.60 -0.70
CA GLN A 504 9.45 31.00 -0.48
C GLN A 504 9.47 31.33 1.01
N LYS A 505 8.64 30.66 1.81
CA LYS A 505 8.56 30.83 3.27
C LYS A 505 8.77 29.51 3.99
N THR A 506 9.59 29.57 5.04
CA THR A 506 9.90 28.46 5.94
C THR A 506 9.95 28.98 7.38
N PRO A 507 9.68 28.16 8.41
CA PRO A 507 9.40 26.72 8.38
C PRO A 507 7.97 26.37 7.91
N LEU A 508 7.79 25.15 7.39
CA LEU A 508 6.47 24.60 7.03
C LEU A 508 5.83 23.96 8.26
N ILE A 509 4.53 24.20 8.42
CA ILE A 509 3.70 23.59 9.44
C ILE A 509 2.54 22.83 8.78
N SER A 510 2.07 21.78 9.43
CA SER A 510 0.92 20.99 8.97
C SER A 510 -0.29 21.33 9.82
N ALA A 511 -1.40 21.66 9.18
CA ALA A 511 -2.67 21.91 9.84
C ALA A 511 -3.65 20.77 9.52
N ASN A 512 -4.34 20.25 10.52
CA ASN A 512 -5.48 19.37 10.30
C ASN A 512 -6.74 20.21 10.06
N LEU A 513 -7.55 19.84 9.07
CA LEU A 513 -8.84 20.51 8.85
C LEU A 513 -9.68 20.48 10.12
N TYR A 514 -10.19 21.64 10.51
CA TYR A 514 -11.16 21.73 11.60
C TYR A 514 -12.42 20.94 11.18
N PRO A 515 -12.94 20.01 12.00
CA PRO A 515 -14.14 19.28 11.64
C PRO A 515 -15.30 20.26 11.51
N GLU A 516 -15.72 20.52 10.27
CA GLU A 516 -16.90 21.31 9.98
C GLU A 516 -18.13 20.53 10.43
N LYS A 517 -18.59 20.84 11.65
CA LYS A 517 -19.81 20.35 12.30
C LYS A 517 -19.70 18.92 12.87
N THR A 518 -20.23 18.77 14.09
CA THR A 518 -20.54 17.51 14.80
C THR A 518 -19.49 16.91 15.76
N SER A 519 -18.76 17.74 16.50
CA SER A 519 -18.19 17.28 17.78
C SER A 519 -18.58 18.19 18.95
N PRO A 520 -19.34 17.70 19.95
CA PRO A 520 -19.49 18.39 21.23
C PRO A 520 -18.17 18.45 22.00
N LYS A 521 -17.10 17.81 21.50
CA LYS A 521 -15.78 17.86 22.12
C LYS A 521 -15.06 19.16 21.85
N MET A 522 -14.73 19.90 22.91
CA MET A 522 -13.61 20.83 22.87
C MET A 522 -12.35 20.00 22.65
N LEU A 523 -11.62 20.25 21.57
CA LEU A 523 -10.24 19.79 21.50
C LEU A 523 -9.48 20.59 22.55
N LYS A 524 -9.09 19.92 23.63
CA LYS A 524 -8.18 20.48 24.64
C LYS A 524 -6.96 21.02 23.90
N VAL A 525 -6.82 22.34 23.90
CA VAL A 525 -5.54 22.98 23.62
C VAL A 525 -4.66 22.60 24.81
N SER A 526 -3.73 21.68 24.57
CA SER A 526 -2.76 21.19 25.56
C SER A 526 -1.68 22.22 25.84
#